data_AF-A0A4P6D9W9-F1
#
_entry.id   AF-A0A4P6D9W9-F1
#
_cell.length_a   1.000
_cell.length_b   1.000
_cell.length_c   1.000
_cell.angle_alpha   90.00
_cell.angle_beta   90.00
_cell.angle_gamma   90.00
#
_symmetry.space_group_name_H-M   'P 1'
#
loop_
_entity.id
_entity.type
_entity.pdbx_description
1 polymer ?
#
loop_
_entity_poly.entity_id
_entity_poly.type
_entity_poly.pdbx_seq_one_letter_code
_entity_poly.pdbx_strand_id
1 'polypeptide(L)'
;KRRGGSRLDDISPPTVAEWLSVAYFISFVHTAAYFSIVYFGVLILLRYFWKMPSNAVSEDPTEIRCKEESKGGLKFDVIIADPAATPPKRPASPPTKTSAEEIEEKLKAAEERRLSLEANKMAKFAAKLSKIEEASKKKDEQNSVFINQTKEALEQKMETHIEKREAYLTDIKAKLKDHLEGVEKSRQVFEQQTQEVRNAVEEKLKTAAAQRDENIKKMLEN
;
A
#
# COMPACT_ATOMS: atom_id res chain seq x y z
N LYS A 1 8.15 -5.14 -24.16
CA LYS A 1 9.55 -5.52 -24.44
C LYS A 1 10.10 -6.29 -23.23
N ARG A 2 9.93 -7.62 -23.20
CA ARG A 2 10.51 -8.50 -22.16
C ARG A 2 11.93 -8.89 -22.60
N ARG A 3 12.97 -8.60 -21.81
CA ARG A 3 14.34 -9.20 -21.80
C ARG A 3 14.99 -8.81 -20.46
N GLY A 4 15.67 -9.64 -19.69
CA GLY A 4 15.99 -11.06 -19.76
C GLY A 4 16.56 -11.47 -18.40
N GLY A 5 16.15 -12.62 -17.87
CA GLY A 5 16.74 -13.21 -16.68
C GLY A 5 18.05 -13.90 -17.05
N SER A 6 19.10 -13.68 -16.27
CA SER A 6 20.37 -14.39 -16.39
C SER A 6 20.18 -15.85 -15.95
N ARG A 7 20.48 -16.74 -16.89
CA ARG A 7 20.38 -18.19 -16.83
C ARG A 7 21.51 -18.75 -15.98
N LEU A 8 21.19 -19.60 -15.01
CA LEU A 8 22.07 -20.23 -14.02
C LEU A 8 22.88 -21.41 -14.62
N ASP A 9 23.41 -21.27 -15.84
CA ASP A 9 24.07 -22.38 -16.56
C ASP A 9 25.61 -22.20 -16.71
N ASP A 10 26.21 -21.15 -16.14
CA ASP A 10 27.67 -20.88 -16.24
C ASP A 10 28.44 -21.16 -14.93
N ILE A 11 28.32 -22.37 -14.38
CA ILE A 11 29.23 -22.82 -13.29
C ILE A 11 29.94 -24.10 -13.76
N SER A 12 31.21 -23.94 -14.12
CA SER A 12 32.10 -25.06 -14.42
C SER A 12 32.28 -25.93 -13.18
N PRO A 13 32.17 -27.27 -13.28
CA PRO A 13 32.31 -28.14 -12.12
C PRO A 13 33.75 -28.08 -11.55
N PRO A 14 33.92 -27.99 -10.23
CA PRO A 14 35.23 -27.91 -9.59
C PRO A 14 36.08 -29.15 -9.91
N THR A 15 37.37 -28.92 -10.12
CA THR A 15 38.31 -29.97 -10.54
C THR A 15 38.60 -30.93 -9.38
N VAL A 16 39.02 -32.17 -9.70
CA VAL A 16 39.36 -33.19 -8.70
C VAL A 16 40.38 -32.72 -7.65
N ALA A 17 41.26 -31.77 -8.01
CA ALA A 17 42.24 -31.18 -7.09
C ALA A 17 41.59 -30.30 -6.01
N GLU A 18 40.52 -29.59 -6.34
CA GLU A 18 39.80 -28.73 -5.39
C GLU A 18 39.03 -29.58 -4.36
N TRP A 19 38.43 -30.69 -4.79
CA TRP A 19 37.79 -31.65 -3.90
C TRP A 19 38.79 -32.30 -2.94
N LEU A 20 39.98 -32.66 -3.42
CA LEU A 20 41.04 -33.23 -2.58
C LEU A 20 41.58 -32.21 -1.56
N SER A 21 41.70 -30.94 -1.94
CA SER A 21 42.14 -29.87 -1.01
C SER A 21 41.13 -29.63 0.12
N VAL A 22 39.83 -29.62 -0.21
CA VAL A 22 38.77 -29.45 0.80
C VAL A 22 38.71 -30.67 1.73
N ALA A 23 38.83 -31.88 1.20
CA ALA A 23 38.88 -33.10 2.01
C ALA A 23 40.08 -33.11 2.97
N TYR A 24 41.27 -32.72 2.49
CA TYR A 24 42.48 -32.61 3.32
C TYR A 24 42.31 -31.58 4.44
N PHE A 25 41.72 -30.42 4.15
CA PHE A 25 41.49 -29.38 5.14
C PHE A 25 40.52 -29.84 6.24
N ILE A 26 39.45 -30.54 5.88
CA ILE A 26 38.49 -31.10 6.84
C ILE A 26 39.15 -32.18 7.71
N SER A 27 39.94 -33.08 7.12
CA SER A 27 40.68 -34.10 7.88
C SER A 27 41.71 -33.50 8.83
N PHE A 28 42.39 -32.42 8.43
CA PHE A 28 43.35 -31.70 9.27
C PHE A 28 42.69 -31.00 10.47
N VAL A 29 41.56 -30.32 10.24
CA VAL A 29 40.80 -29.68 11.33
C VAL A 29 40.22 -30.71 12.30
N HIS A 30 39.75 -31.86 11.79
CA HIS A 30 39.17 -32.91 12.62
C HIS A 30 40.23 -33.61 13.50
N THR A 31 41.41 -33.91 12.94
CA THR A 31 42.53 -34.50 13.70
C THR A 31 43.09 -33.55 14.76
N ALA A 32 43.23 -32.26 14.44
CA ALA A 32 43.68 -31.26 15.41
C ALA A 32 42.68 -31.06 16.57
N ALA A 33 41.38 -31.06 16.29
CA ALA A 33 40.34 -30.97 17.33
C ALA A 33 40.34 -32.20 18.24
N TYR A 34 40.51 -33.40 17.67
CA TYR A 34 40.54 -34.65 18.43
C TYR A 34 41.74 -34.69 19.40
N PHE A 35 42.91 -34.23 18.96
CA PHE A 35 44.11 -34.17 19.80
C PHE A 35 43.93 -33.19 20.98
N SER A 36 43.32 -32.03 20.75
CA SER A 36 43.06 -31.04 21.81
C SER A 36 42.10 -31.57 22.88
N ILE A 37 40.99 -32.18 22.48
CA ILE A 37 39.96 -32.68 23.42
C ILE A 37 40.51 -33.82 24.29
N VAL A 38 41.22 -34.78 23.71
CA VAL A 38 41.76 -35.92 24.46
C VAL A 38 42.89 -35.48 25.39
N TYR A 39 43.79 -34.60 24.92
CA TYR A 39 44.92 -34.14 25.71
C TYR A 39 44.48 -33.25 26.89
N PHE A 40 43.54 -32.32 26.67
CA PHE A 40 42.97 -31.51 27.75
C PHE A 40 42.10 -32.35 28.70
N GLY A 41 41.35 -33.33 28.20
CA GLY A 41 40.55 -34.25 29.03
C GLY A 41 41.40 -35.08 29.99
N VAL A 42 42.53 -35.63 29.51
CA VAL A 42 43.48 -36.39 30.33
C VAL A 42 44.17 -35.50 31.36
N LEU A 43 44.56 -34.27 30.98
CA LEU A 43 45.13 -33.28 31.91
C LEU A 43 44.14 -32.87 33.01
N ILE A 44 42.86 -32.70 32.68
CA ILE A 44 41.81 -32.42 33.66
C ILE A 44 41.64 -33.62 34.61
N LEU A 45 41.55 -34.85 34.09
CA LEU A 45 41.44 -36.05 34.93
C LEU A 45 42.66 -36.26 35.84
N LEU A 46 43.88 -36.04 35.35
CA LEU A 46 45.10 -36.08 36.16
C LEU A 46 45.09 -35.03 37.27
N ARG A 47 44.56 -33.83 36.99
CA ARG A 47 44.43 -32.76 37.98
C ARG A 47 43.38 -33.08 39.05
N TYR A 48 42.29 -33.76 38.68
CA TYR A 48 41.28 -34.24 39.64
C TYR A 48 41.79 -35.43 40.45
N PHE A 49 42.56 -36.34 39.86
CA PHE A 49 43.15 -37.50 40.54
C PHE A 49 44.18 -37.10 41.61
N TRP A 50 44.96 -36.04 41.38
CA TRP A 50 45.94 -35.54 42.37
C TRP A 50 45.35 -34.58 43.42
N LYS A 51 44.07 -34.18 43.28
CA LYS A 51 43.33 -33.32 44.22
C LYS A 51 42.37 -34.14 45.10
N MET A 52 42.71 -35.38 45.41
CA MET A 52 41.95 -36.23 46.33
C MET A 52 42.54 -36.12 47.75
N PRO A 53 41.80 -35.58 48.74
CA PRO A 53 42.27 -35.59 50.13
C PRO A 53 42.25 -37.02 50.68
N SER A 54 43.33 -37.40 51.35
CA SER A 54 43.45 -38.68 52.05
C SER A 54 42.49 -38.68 53.25
N ASN A 55 41.37 -39.40 53.15
CA ASN A 55 40.44 -39.58 54.27
C ASN A 55 41.00 -40.64 55.21
N ALA A 56 41.67 -40.19 56.27
CA ALA A 56 41.95 -41.02 57.43
C ALA A 56 40.65 -41.19 58.23
N VAL A 57 40.16 -42.43 58.31
CA VAL A 57 39.05 -42.81 59.19
C VAL A 57 39.66 -43.21 60.53
N SER A 58 39.34 -42.47 61.59
CA SER A 58 39.54 -42.88 62.99
C SER A 58 38.20 -43.30 63.58
N GLU A 59 38.12 -44.55 64.04
CA GLU A 59 37.02 -45.13 64.78
C GLU A 59 37.00 -44.58 66.21
N ASP A 60 35.86 -44.00 66.63
CA ASP A 60 35.20 -44.08 67.95
C ASP A 60 34.35 -42.82 68.26
N PRO A 61 33.04 -42.92 68.56
CA PRO A 61 32.19 -41.77 68.85
C PRO A 61 32.45 -41.20 70.25
N THR A 62 33.09 -40.04 70.33
CA THR A 62 33.25 -39.27 71.57
C THR A 62 32.17 -38.18 71.67
N GLU A 63 31.10 -38.47 72.42
CA GLU A 63 30.09 -37.55 72.99
C GLU A 63 28.71 -37.43 72.28
N ILE A 64 27.65 -37.76 73.03
CA ILE A 64 26.23 -37.52 72.67
C ILE A 64 25.77 -36.27 73.42
N ARG A 65 25.22 -35.27 72.71
CA ARG A 65 24.78 -33.98 73.27
C ARG A 65 23.32 -33.69 72.91
N CYS A 66 22.66 -32.79 73.66
CA CYS A 66 21.29 -32.30 73.38
C CYS A 66 20.20 -33.38 73.34
N LYS A 67 20.16 -34.24 74.36
CA LYS A 67 19.13 -35.27 74.51
C LYS A 67 17.81 -34.65 74.99
N GLU A 68 16.76 -34.72 74.18
CA GLU A 68 15.40 -34.26 74.53
C GLU A 68 14.40 -35.41 74.37
N GLU A 69 13.80 -35.83 75.49
CA GLU A 69 12.81 -36.90 75.55
C GLU A 69 11.41 -36.31 75.68
N SER A 70 10.51 -36.73 74.80
CA SER A 70 9.08 -36.44 74.89
C SER A 70 8.28 -37.74 74.89
N LYS A 71 7.00 -37.69 75.28
CA LYS A 71 6.11 -38.87 75.29
C LYS A 71 5.99 -39.55 73.91
N GLY A 72 6.35 -38.86 72.82
CA GLY A 72 6.33 -39.38 71.45
C GLY A 72 7.69 -39.82 70.89
N GLY A 73 8.78 -39.75 71.66
CA GLY A 73 10.11 -40.18 71.22
C GLY A 73 11.26 -39.35 71.77
N LEU A 74 12.47 -39.81 71.48
CA LEU A 74 13.73 -39.26 71.95
C LEU A 74 14.56 -38.72 70.78
N LYS A 75 15.07 -37.49 70.87
CA LYS A 75 16.08 -36.93 69.95
C LYS A 75 17.38 -36.66 70.69
N PHE A 76 18.52 -36.93 70.05
CA PHE A 76 19.85 -36.55 70.54
C PHE A 76 20.79 -36.35 69.35
N ASP A 77 21.80 -35.50 69.53
CA ASP A 77 22.84 -35.25 68.55
C ASP A 77 24.06 -36.13 68.86
N VAL A 78 24.54 -36.87 67.86
CA VAL A 78 25.76 -37.68 67.95
C VAL A 78 26.90 -36.92 67.30
N ILE A 79 27.88 -36.49 68.08
CA ILE A 79 29.07 -35.80 67.58
C ILE A 79 30.20 -36.84 67.50
N ILE A 80 30.67 -37.11 66.27
CA ILE A 80 31.71 -38.12 66.02
C ILE A 80 33.11 -37.48 66.01
N ALA A 81 33.19 -36.17 65.76
CA ALA A 81 34.40 -35.36 65.89
C ALA A 81 34.02 -33.88 66.04
N ASP A 82 34.84 -33.09 66.73
CA ASP A 82 34.70 -31.63 66.74
C ASP A 82 34.91 -31.08 65.32
N PRO A 83 34.14 -30.05 64.88
CA PRO A 83 34.22 -29.56 63.52
C PRO A 83 35.62 -28.99 63.22
N ALA A 84 36.37 -29.64 62.34
CA ALA A 84 37.74 -29.26 61.98
C ALA A 84 37.85 -27.95 61.16
N ALA A 85 36.74 -27.28 60.84
CA ALA A 85 36.73 -26.06 60.05
C ALA A 85 35.65 -25.08 60.52
N THR A 86 35.95 -23.77 60.41
CA THR A 86 34.99 -22.69 60.62
C THR A 86 33.77 -22.85 59.71
N PRO A 87 32.54 -22.51 60.18
CA PRO A 87 31.33 -22.67 59.39
C PRO A 87 31.47 -22.02 58.00
N PRO A 88 31.08 -22.70 56.91
CA PRO A 88 31.11 -22.11 55.57
C PRO A 88 30.26 -20.84 55.56
N LYS A 89 30.83 -19.74 55.06
CA LYS A 89 30.14 -18.44 54.97
C LYS A 89 28.95 -18.59 54.03
N ARG A 90 27.74 -18.65 54.60
CA ARG A 90 26.48 -18.79 53.86
C ARG A 90 26.42 -17.67 52.80
N PRO A 91 26.10 -17.97 51.52
CA PRO A 91 25.95 -16.91 50.52
C PRO A 91 24.93 -15.90 51.05
N ALA A 92 25.19 -14.61 50.82
CA ALA A 92 24.30 -13.56 51.28
C ALA A 92 22.89 -13.85 50.74
N SER A 93 21.96 -14.11 51.66
CA SER A 93 20.54 -14.24 51.32
C SER A 93 20.07 -12.93 50.70
N PRO A 94 19.15 -12.96 49.70
CA PRO A 94 18.54 -11.75 49.18
C PRO A 94 18.04 -10.87 50.34
N PRO A 95 18.19 -9.54 50.26
CA PRO A 95 17.79 -8.66 51.35
C PRO A 95 16.31 -8.87 51.69
N THR A 96 16.05 -9.28 52.92
CA THR A 96 14.74 -9.72 53.44
C THR A 96 13.77 -8.56 53.73
N LYS A 97 13.99 -7.37 53.17
CA LYS A 97 13.28 -6.14 53.53
C LYS A 97 12.83 -5.38 52.29
N THR A 98 11.86 -5.91 51.56
CA THR A 98 11.08 -5.08 50.62
C THR A 98 10.04 -4.33 51.44
N SER A 99 10.07 -3.00 51.41
CA SER A 99 9.02 -2.18 52.03
C SER A 99 7.68 -2.41 51.32
N ALA A 100 6.56 -2.16 52.00
CA ALA A 100 5.24 -2.28 51.37
C ALA A 100 5.11 -1.37 50.13
N GLU A 101 5.74 -0.20 50.16
CA GLU A 101 5.80 0.77 49.07
C GLU A 101 6.54 0.23 47.83
N GLU A 102 7.70 -0.42 48.02
CA GLU A 102 8.45 -1.04 46.91
C GLU A 102 7.68 -2.20 46.25
N ILE A 103 6.85 -2.91 47.01
CA ILE A 103 6.00 -3.99 46.49
C ILE A 103 4.87 -3.38 45.66
N GLU A 104 4.20 -2.34 46.17
CA GLU A 104 3.12 -1.64 45.48
C GLU A 104 3.61 -1.00 44.18
N GLU A 105 4.78 -0.36 44.18
CA GLU A 105 5.38 0.22 42.98
C GLU A 105 5.66 -0.84 41.91
N LYS A 106 6.18 -2.02 42.30
CA LYS A 106 6.41 -3.14 41.37
C LYS A 106 5.10 -3.69 40.79
N LEU A 107 4.03 -3.75 41.57
CA LEU A 107 2.71 -4.16 41.11
C LEU A 107 2.13 -3.13 40.12
N LYS A 108 2.23 -1.84 40.45
CA LYS A 108 1.81 -0.73 39.58
C LYS A 108 2.57 -0.73 38.26
N ALA A 109 3.90 -0.90 38.28
CA ALA A 109 4.72 -0.99 37.07
C ALA A 109 4.40 -2.24 36.21
N ALA A 110 3.94 -3.34 36.83
CA ALA A 110 3.44 -4.50 36.09
C ALA A 110 2.07 -4.20 35.43
N GLU A 111 1.19 -3.51 36.13
CA GLU A 111 -0.12 -3.09 35.61
C GLU A 111 0.01 -2.08 34.46
N GLU A 112 0.87 -1.07 34.59
CA GLU A 112 1.15 -0.10 33.52
C GLU A 112 1.72 -0.77 32.26
N ARG A 113 2.58 -1.79 32.42
CA ARG A 113 3.05 -2.61 31.29
C ARG A 113 1.91 -3.39 30.64
N ARG A 114 0.99 -3.96 31.43
CA ARG A 114 -0.20 -4.64 30.88
C ARG A 114 -1.07 -3.66 30.09
N LEU A 115 -1.37 -2.49 30.67
CA LEU A 115 -2.23 -1.48 30.07
C LEU A 115 -1.60 -0.89 28.79
N SER A 116 -0.29 -0.62 28.79
CA SER A 116 0.41 -0.11 27.61
C SER A 116 0.45 -1.12 26.46
N LEU A 117 0.61 -2.42 26.75
CA LEU A 117 0.50 -3.47 25.74
C LEU A 117 -0.91 -3.55 25.14
N GLU A 118 -1.93 -3.45 25.98
CA GLU A 118 -3.32 -3.43 25.54
C GLU A 118 -3.63 -2.19 24.68
N ALA A 119 -3.23 -1.00 25.14
CA ALA A 119 -3.37 0.24 24.38
C ALA A 119 -2.65 0.16 23.02
N ASN A 120 -1.45 -0.41 22.97
CA ASN A 120 -0.71 -0.60 21.72
C ASN A 120 -1.44 -1.58 20.76
N LYS A 121 -2.04 -2.65 21.29
CA LYS A 121 -2.88 -3.56 20.49
C LYS A 121 -4.10 -2.83 19.93
N MET A 122 -4.80 -2.07 20.77
CA MET A 122 -5.95 -1.28 20.35
C MET A 122 -5.60 -0.24 19.29
N ALA A 123 -4.48 0.47 19.45
CA ALA A 123 -3.99 1.42 18.46
C ALA A 123 -3.67 0.74 17.12
N LYS A 124 -3.07 -0.47 17.14
CA LYS A 124 -2.81 -1.27 15.93
C LYS A 124 -4.09 -1.72 15.24
N PHE A 125 -5.12 -2.11 15.99
CA PHE A 125 -6.42 -2.46 15.41
C PHE A 125 -7.13 -1.25 14.82
N ALA A 126 -7.15 -0.11 15.54
CA ALA A 126 -7.71 1.14 15.06
C ALA A 126 -7.04 1.61 13.76
N ALA A 127 -5.70 1.56 13.68
CA ALA A 127 -4.97 1.91 12.47
C ALA A 127 -5.30 0.98 11.29
N LYS A 128 -5.49 -0.33 11.53
CA LYS A 128 -5.93 -1.26 10.48
C LYS A 128 -7.34 -0.97 9.99
N LEU A 129 -8.26 -0.67 10.90
CA LEU A 129 -9.64 -0.33 10.57
C LEU A 129 -9.73 0.97 9.77
N SER A 130 -9.04 2.02 10.21
CA SER A 130 -8.94 3.29 9.49
C SER A 130 -8.39 3.09 8.07
N LYS A 131 -7.35 2.26 7.89
CA LYS A 131 -6.83 1.96 6.55
C LYS A 131 -7.83 1.20 5.66
N ILE A 132 -8.63 0.29 6.23
CA ILE A 132 -9.68 -0.43 5.49
C ILE A 132 -10.79 0.53 5.07
N GLU A 133 -11.21 1.42 5.98
CA GLU A 133 -12.22 2.44 5.70
C GLU A 133 -11.76 3.42 4.62
N GLU A 134 -10.53 3.94 4.72
CA GLU A 134 -9.93 4.79 3.69
C GLU A 134 -9.86 4.11 2.33
N ALA A 135 -9.48 2.82 2.30
CA ALA A 135 -9.43 2.05 1.05
C ALA A 135 -10.84 1.86 0.45
N SER A 136 -11.84 1.59 1.28
CA SER A 136 -13.24 1.48 0.83
C SER A 136 -13.73 2.80 0.28
N LYS A 137 -13.54 3.89 1.02
CA LYS A 137 -13.94 5.24 0.61
C LYS A 137 -13.30 5.63 -0.71
N LYS A 138 -11.99 5.38 -0.88
CA LYS A 138 -11.28 5.65 -2.12
C LYS A 138 -11.81 4.84 -3.30
N LYS A 139 -12.19 3.58 -3.08
CA LYS A 139 -12.82 2.74 -4.11
C LYS A 139 -14.16 3.33 -4.54
N ASP A 140 -14.99 3.76 -3.58
CA ASP A 140 -16.31 4.32 -3.86
C ASP A 140 -16.20 5.69 -4.55
N GLU A 141 -15.24 6.53 -4.15
CA GLU A 141 -14.89 7.79 -4.81
C GLU A 141 -14.42 7.56 -6.25
N GLN A 142 -13.53 6.60 -6.50
CA GLN A 142 -13.09 6.27 -7.86
C GLN A 142 -14.25 5.77 -8.73
N ASN A 143 -15.14 4.97 -8.17
CA ASN A 143 -16.31 4.48 -8.87
C ASN A 143 -17.28 5.61 -9.22
N SER A 144 -17.55 6.53 -8.28
CA SER A 144 -18.44 7.67 -8.54
C SER A 144 -17.85 8.61 -9.59
N VAL A 145 -16.54 8.89 -9.53
CA VAL A 145 -15.83 9.68 -10.54
C VAL A 145 -15.91 9.02 -11.91
N PHE A 146 -15.68 7.71 -12.01
CA PHE A 146 -15.77 7.00 -13.28
C PHE A 146 -17.17 7.07 -13.90
N ILE A 147 -18.21 6.86 -13.09
CA ILE A 147 -19.61 6.94 -13.52
C ILE A 147 -19.93 8.35 -14.01
N ASN A 148 -19.57 9.38 -13.23
CA ASN A 148 -19.85 10.77 -13.58
C ASN A 148 -19.11 11.20 -14.85
N GLN A 149 -17.81 10.91 -14.95
CA GLN A 149 -17.03 11.24 -16.15
C GLN A 149 -17.57 10.54 -17.40
N THR A 150 -17.97 9.27 -17.28
CA THR A 150 -18.54 8.52 -18.41
C THR A 150 -19.89 9.10 -18.83
N LYS A 151 -20.73 9.47 -17.86
CA LYS A 151 -22.02 10.12 -18.10
C LYS A 151 -21.85 11.48 -18.78
N GLU A 152 -21.01 12.36 -18.23
CA GLU A 152 -20.73 13.69 -18.77
C GLU A 152 -20.15 13.61 -20.19
N ALA A 153 -19.21 12.69 -20.43
CA ALA A 153 -18.64 12.48 -21.75
C ALA A 153 -19.68 11.99 -22.78
N LEU A 154 -20.65 11.19 -22.36
CA LEU A 154 -21.75 10.75 -23.22
C LEU A 154 -22.71 11.90 -23.51
N GLU A 155 -23.13 12.64 -22.48
CA GLU A 155 -24.00 13.80 -22.61
C GLU A 155 -23.39 14.85 -23.54
N GLN A 156 -22.10 15.19 -23.36
CA GLN A 156 -21.40 16.12 -24.24
C GLN A 156 -21.38 15.65 -25.70
N LYS A 157 -21.14 14.35 -25.95
CA LYS A 157 -21.16 13.78 -27.31
C LYS A 157 -22.54 13.88 -27.94
N MET A 158 -23.60 13.63 -27.16
CA MET A 158 -24.98 13.74 -27.65
C MET A 158 -25.33 15.19 -27.96
N GLU A 159 -24.97 16.13 -27.08
CA GLU A 159 -25.20 17.56 -27.28
C GLU A 159 -24.50 18.06 -28.55
N THR A 160 -23.21 17.75 -28.71
CA THR A 160 -22.46 18.11 -29.92
C THR A 160 -23.08 17.52 -31.19
N HIS A 161 -23.65 16.31 -31.11
CA HIS A 161 -24.30 15.69 -32.26
C HIS A 161 -25.62 16.39 -32.61
N ILE A 162 -26.40 16.78 -31.59
CA ILE A 162 -27.64 17.54 -31.77
C ILE A 162 -27.32 18.92 -32.36
N GLU A 163 -26.39 19.66 -31.78
CA GLU A 163 -25.96 20.98 -32.27
C GLU A 163 -25.51 20.92 -33.74
N LYS A 164 -24.68 19.94 -34.11
CA LYS A 164 -24.24 19.73 -35.51
C LYS A 164 -25.42 19.46 -36.44
N ARG A 165 -26.37 18.63 -36.01
CA ARG A 165 -27.56 18.30 -36.78
C ARG A 165 -28.45 19.54 -36.96
N GLU A 166 -28.64 20.32 -35.91
CA GLU A 166 -29.45 21.54 -35.95
C GLU A 166 -28.80 22.63 -36.79
N ALA A 167 -27.49 22.81 -36.70
CA ALA A 167 -26.73 23.72 -37.55
C ALA A 167 -26.88 23.34 -39.03
N TYR A 168 -26.76 22.05 -39.37
CA TYR A 168 -26.95 21.56 -40.73
C TYR A 168 -28.37 21.79 -41.25
N LEU A 169 -29.39 21.49 -40.43
CA LEU A 169 -30.79 21.74 -40.81
C LEU A 169 -31.07 23.23 -40.97
N THR A 170 -30.47 24.08 -40.14
CA THR A 170 -30.62 25.53 -40.20
C THR A 170 -29.97 26.10 -41.46
N ASP A 171 -28.77 25.63 -41.83
CA ASP A 171 -28.10 25.99 -43.08
C ASP A 171 -28.94 25.64 -44.32
N ILE A 172 -29.53 24.43 -44.36
CA ILE A 172 -30.43 24.03 -45.45
C ILE A 172 -31.67 24.93 -45.51
N LYS A 173 -32.30 25.21 -44.36
CA LYS A 173 -33.47 26.09 -44.30
C LYS A 173 -33.13 27.50 -44.76
N ALA A 174 -31.97 28.04 -44.39
CA ALA A 174 -31.50 29.34 -44.83
C ALA A 174 -31.30 29.38 -46.35
N LYS A 175 -30.60 28.40 -46.93
CA LYS A 175 -30.42 28.28 -48.39
C LYS A 175 -31.74 28.21 -49.15
N LEU A 176 -32.70 27.45 -48.61
CA LEU A 176 -34.03 27.36 -49.22
C LEU A 176 -34.79 28.69 -49.15
N LYS A 177 -34.71 29.39 -48.01
CA LYS A 177 -35.32 30.71 -47.84
C LYS A 177 -34.71 31.72 -48.81
N ASP A 178 -33.38 31.77 -48.91
CA ASP A 178 -32.67 32.67 -49.83
C ASP A 178 -33.05 32.39 -51.30
N HIS A 179 -33.17 31.12 -51.68
CA HIS A 179 -33.63 30.75 -53.01
C HIS A 179 -35.07 31.21 -53.30
N LEU A 180 -36.00 31.02 -52.35
CA LEU A 180 -37.38 31.47 -52.49
C LEU A 180 -37.46 33.00 -52.62
N GLU A 181 -36.70 33.74 -51.81
CA GLU A 181 -36.61 35.20 -51.92
C GLU A 181 -36.03 35.64 -53.27
N GLY A 182 -35.02 34.93 -53.79
CA GLY A 182 -34.44 35.18 -55.11
C GLY A 182 -35.44 34.95 -56.25
N VAL A 183 -36.24 33.89 -56.18
CA VAL A 183 -37.32 33.60 -57.14
C VAL A 183 -38.39 34.69 -57.10
N GLU A 184 -38.83 35.11 -55.92
CA GLU A 184 -39.85 36.16 -55.80
C GLU A 184 -39.35 37.51 -56.32
N LYS A 185 -38.10 37.89 -56.03
CA LYS A 185 -37.48 39.09 -56.60
C LYS A 185 -37.44 39.01 -58.13
N SER A 186 -37.06 37.87 -58.68
CA SER A 186 -37.04 37.66 -60.14
C SER A 186 -38.44 37.80 -60.74
N ARG A 187 -39.47 37.23 -60.09
CA ARG A 187 -40.87 37.37 -60.49
C ARG A 187 -41.30 38.84 -60.52
N GLN A 188 -41.00 39.60 -59.46
CA GLN A 188 -41.33 41.02 -59.37
C GLN A 188 -40.64 41.85 -60.46
N VAL A 189 -39.35 41.57 -60.73
CA VAL A 189 -38.61 42.25 -61.81
C VAL A 189 -39.23 41.97 -63.17
N PHE A 190 -39.57 40.71 -63.48
CA PHE A 190 -40.22 40.37 -64.75
C PHE A 190 -41.61 41.00 -64.90
N GLU A 191 -42.38 41.08 -63.80
CA GLU A 191 -43.68 41.74 -63.78
C GLU A 191 -43.57 43.25 -64.02
N GLN A 192 -42.61 43.91 -63.36
CA GLN A 192 -42.29 45.33 -63.58
C GLN A 192 -41.86 45.60 -65.02
N GLN A 193 -40.90 44.83 -65.55
CA GLN A 193 -40.46 44.96 -66.94
C GLN A 193 -41.60 44.77 -67.94
N THR A 194 -42.47 43.78 -67.70
CA THR A 194 -43.64 43.55 -68.56
C THR A 194 -44.60 44.73 -68.52
N GLN A 195 -44.84 45.31 -67.34
CA GLN A 195 -45.70 46.47 -67.19
C GLN A 195 -45.10 47.73 -67.82
N GLU A 196 -43.80 47.95 -67.66
CA GLU A 196 -43.07 49.04 -68.31
C GLU A 196 -43.17 48.95 -69.83
N VAL A 197 -42.94 47.77 -70.41
CA VAL A 197 -43.08 47.54 -71.86
C VAL A 197 -44.52 47.78 -72.31
N ARG A 198 -45.52 47.30 -71.57
CA ARG A 198 -46.95 47.55 -71.88
C ARG A 198 -47.27 49.04 -71.88
N ASN A 199 -46.88 49.76 -70.83
CA ASN A 199 -47.11 51.21 -70.71
C ASN A 199 -46.39 51.96 -71.85
N ALA A 200 -45.15 51.61 -72.16
CA ALA A 200 -44.40 52.23 -73.25
C ALA A 200 -45.05 52.01 -74.63
N VAL A 201 -45.64 50.82 -74.87
CA VAL A 201 -46.41 50.54 -76.08
C VAL A 201 -47.70 51.36 -76.11
N GLU A 202 -48.43 51.42 -75.01
CA GLU A 202 -49.69 52.18 -74.90
C GLU A 202 -49.47 53.68 -75.17
N GLU A 203 -48.43 54.28 -74.59
CA GLU A 203 -48.10 55.70 -74.81
C GLU A 203 -47.69 55.98 -76.26
N LYS A 204 -46.96 55.06 -76.91
CA LYS A 204 -46.65 55.17 -78.34
C LYS A 204 -47.92 55.11 -79.19
N LEU A 205 -48.87 54.24 -78.87
CA LEU A 205 -50.14 54.14 -79.59
C LEU A 205 -51.00 55.41 -79.40
N LYS A 206 -51.07 55.96 -78.19
CA LYS A 206 -51.76 57.23 -77.92
C LYS A 206 -51.13 58.38 -78.70
N THR A 207 -49.81 58.49 -78.68
CA THR A 207 -49.07 59.53 -79.42
C THR A 207 -49.31 59.40 -80.93
N ALA A 208 -49.23 58.17 -81.47
CA ALA A 208 -49.49 57.92 -82.89
C ALA A 208 -50.96 58.20 -83.28
N ALA A 209 -51.92 57.93 -82.39
CA ALA A 209 -53.32 58.29 -82.60
C ALA A 209 -53.52 59.81 -82.62
N ALA A 210 -52.98 60.53 -81.63
CA ALA A 210 -53.05 61.99 -81.58
C ALA A 210 -52.42 62.65 -82.83
N GLN A 211 -51.28 62.15 -83.30
CA GLN A 211 -50.65 62.62 -84.53
C GLN A 211 -51.52 62.37 -85.77
N ARG A 212 -52.20 61.22 -85.86
CA ARG A 212 -53.13 60.92 -86.96
C ARG A 212 -54.33 61.89 -86.94
N ASP A 213 -54.92 62.11 -85.78
CA ASP A 213 -56.07 63.01 -85.62
C ASP A 213 -55.69 64.46 -85.96
N GLU A 214 -54.52 64.93 -85.51
CA GLU A 214 -54.01 66.25 -85.84
C GLU A 214 -53.73 66.39 -87.35
N ASN A 215 -53.17 65.36 -87.99
CA ASN A 215 -52.93 65.37 -89.43
C ASN A 215 -54.24 65.43 -90.23
N ILE A 216 -55.24 64.63 -89.84
CA ILE A 216 -56.59 64.68 -90.45
C ILE A 216 -57.20 66.06 -90.30
N LYS A 217 -57.09 66.67 -89.10
CA LYS A 217 -57.58 68.02 -88.86
C LYS A 217 -56.92 69.05 -89.79
N LYS A 218 -55.59 69.02 -89.94
CA LYS A 218 -54.86 69.90 -90.87
C LYS A 218 -55.28 69.71 -92.33
N MET A 219 -55.61 68.49 -92.74
CA MET A 219 -56.12 68.20 -94.09
C MET A 219 -57.54 68.71 -94.34
N LEU A 220 -58.34 68.96 -93.29
CA LEU A 220 -59.71 69.47 -93.38
C LEU A 220 -59.78 71.01 -93.27
N GLU A 221 -58.77 71.65 -92.70
CA GLU A 221 -58.70 73.11 -92.49
C GLU A 221 -58.03 73.87 -93.65
N ASN A 222 -57.41 73.17 -94.61
CA ASN A 222 -56.88 73.71 -95.88
C ASN A 222 -57.87 73.50 -97.03
#